data_AF-A0A7V5PPA2-F1
#
_entry.id   AF-A0A7V5PPA2-F1
#
_cell.length_a   1.000
_cell.length_b   1.000
_cell.length_c   1.000
_cell.angle_alpha   90.00
_cell.angle_beta   90.00
_cell.angle_gamma   90.00
#
_symmetry.space_group_name_H-M   'P 1'
#
loop_
_entity.id
_entity.type
_entity.pdbx_description
1 polymer ?
#
loop_
_entity_poly.entity_id
_entity_poly.type
_entity_poly.pdbx_seq_one_letter_code
_entity_poly.pdbx_strand_id
1 'polypeptide(L)' 'TINNTDCDLVIIGTPIDLRKLVNINKPAVRVTYELQEIGKPDLADVLSRFK' A
#
# COMPACT_ATOMS: atom_id res chain seq x y z
N THR A 1 -7.59 16.82 12.75
CA THR A 1 -7.56 16.45 11.32
C THR A 1 -6.10 16.28 10.90
N ILE A 2 -5.80 15.58 9.80
CA ILE A 2 -4.42 15.35 9.33
C ILE A 2 -3.62 16.67 9.20
N ASN A 3 -4.27 17.72 8.68
CA ASN A 3 -3.62 19.02 8.49
C ASN A 3 -3.38 19.80 9.80
N ASN A 4 -4.07 19.48 10.90
CA ASN A 4 -3.88 20.13 12.21
C ASN A 4 -2.96 19.36 13.15
N THR A 5 -2.48 18.18 12.75
CA THR A 5 -1.49 17.42 13.53
C THR A 5 -0.12 18.07 13.42
N ASP A 6 0.59 18.19 14.54
CA ASP A 6 1.98 18.65 14.57
C ASP A 6 2.92 17.50 14.18
N CYS A 7 3.27 17.44 12.90
CA CYS A 7 4.16 16.43 12.33
C CYS A 7 4.80 16.91 11.04
N ASP A 8 5.99 16.39 10.75
CA ASP A 8 6.74 16.71 9.52
C ASP A 8 6.34 15.81 8.33
N LEU A 9 5.76 14.63 8.61
CA LEU A 9 5.45 13.61 7.61
C LEU A 9 4.18 12.83 7.96
N VAL A 10 3.39 12.51 6.93
CA VAL A 10 2.24 11.60 7.04
C VAL A 10 2.54 10.29 6.31
N ILE A 11 2.41 9.16 7.03
CA ILE A 11 2.56 7.83 6.44
C ILE A 11 1.16 7.24 6.20
N ILE A 12 0.87 6.89 4.95
CA ILE A 12 -0.36 6.20 4.57
C ILE A 12 -0.09 4.70 4.65
N GLY A 13 -0.56 4.09 5.74
CA GLY A 13 -0.44 2.64 5.99
C GLY A 13 -1.56 1.80 5.37
N THR A 14 -2.41 2.38 4.54
CA THR A 14 -3.50 1.68 3.88
C THR A 14 -3.18 1.41 2.41
N PRO A 15 -3.80 0.40 1.78
CA PRO A 15 -3.54 0.07 0.36
C PRO A 15 -4.01 1.19 -0.58
N ILE A 16 -5.02 1.96 -0.15
CA ILE A 16 -5.56 3.09 -0.89
C ILE A 16 -4.64 4.31 -0.77
N ASP A 17 -4.44 5.03 -1.87
CA ASP A 17 -3.74 6.30 -1.83
C ASP A 17 -4.68 7.43 -1.40
N LEU A 18 -4.66 7.78 -0.10
CA LEU A 18 -5.49 8.85 0.45
C LEU A 18 -5.24 10.22 -0.20
N ARG A 19 -4.06 10.46 -0.81
CA ARG A 19 -3.74 11.71 -1.52
C ARG A 19 -4.64 11.94 -2.74
N LYS A 20 -5.29 10.89 -3.24
CA LYS A 20 -6.25 10.97 -4.37
C LYS A 20 -7.65 11.42 -3.94
N LEU A 21 -7.97 11.34 -2.65
CA LEU A 21 -9.32 11.59 -2.13
C LEU A 21 -9.42 12.84 -1.26
N VAL A 22 -8.34 13.19 -0.56
CA VAL A 22 -8.32 14.31 0.38
C VAL A 22 -7.06 15.16 0.20
N ASN A 23 -7.18 16.46 0.51
CA ASN A 23 -6.05 17.37 0.47
C ASN A 23 -5.21 17.29 1.76
N ILE A 24 -4.00 16.78 1.65
CA ILE A 24 -3.00 16.71 2.73
C ILE A 24 -1.95 17.78 2.44
N ASN A 25 -1.84 18.80 3.29
CA ASN A 25 -0.93 19.93 3.09
C ASN A 25 0.50 19.68 3.60
N LYS A 26 0.79 18.45 4.01
CA LYS A 26 2.09 17.99 4.53
C LYS A 26 2.69 16.94 3.59
N PRO A 27 4.03 16.76 3.59
CA PRO A 27 4.64 15.63 2.91
C PRO A 27 3.96 14.31 3.28
N ALA A 28 3.63 13.49 2.28
CA ALA A 28 2.88 12.25 2.49
C ALA A 28 3.42 11.10 1.62
N VAL A 29 3.73 9.98 2.26
CA VAL A 29 4.27 8.77 1.64
C VAL A 29 3.30 7.61 1.85
N ARG A 30 3.03 6.85 0.78
CA ARG A 30 2.23 5.61 0.85
C ARG A 30 3.15 4.43 1.02
N VAL A 31 2.87 3.61 2.04
CA VAL A 31 3.55 2.33 2.21
C VAL A 31 2.95 1.33 1.24
N THR A 32 3.79 0.66 0.47
CA THR A 32 3.42 -0.48 -0.35
C THR A 32 3.95 -1.74 0.30
N TYR A 33 3.16 -2.80 0.26
CA TYR A 33 3.58 -4.14 0.64
C TYR A 33 3.41 -5.04 -0.58
N GLU A 34 4.34 -5.97 -0.75
CA GLU A 34 4.23 -7.03 -1.75
C GLU A 34 3.81 -8.32 -1.06
N LEU A 35 2.91 -9.07 -1.69
CA LEU A 35 2.56 -10.40 -1.20
C LEU A 35 3.74 -11.33 -1.47
N GLN A 36 4.32 -11.87 -0.40
CA GLN A 36 5.28 -12.96 -0.51
C GLN A 36 4.56 -14.28 -0.26
N GLU A 37 4.36 -15.07 -1.31
CA GLU A 37 3.81 -16.42 -1.17
C GLU A 37 4.86 -17.32 -0.49
N ILE A 38 4.52 -17.86 0.69
CA ILE A 38 5.40 -18.77 1.44
C ILE A 38 4.93 -20.20 1.18
N GLY A 39 5.73 -20.97 0.45
CA GLY A 39 5.46 -22.37 0.14
C GLY A 39 5.06 -22.61 -1.31
N LYS A 40 4.80 -23.89 -1.61
CA LYS A 40 4.48 -24.38 -2.96
C LYS A 40 3.29 -25.34 -2.89
N PRO A 41 2.46 -25.45 -3.95
CA PRO A 41 2.53 -24.68 -5.20
C PRO A 41 2.08 -23.23 -5.00
N ASP A 42 2.73 -22.29 -5.69
CA ASP A 42 2.30 -20.89 -5.72
C ASP A 42 1.29 -20.63 -6.84
N LEU A 43 0.77 -19.42 -6.92
CA LEU A 43 -0.20 -19.04 -7.95
C LEU A 43 0.33 -19.31 -9.38
N ALA A 44 1.61 -19.06 -9.63
CA ALA A 44 2.21 -19.30 -10.94
C ALA A 44 2.23 -20.80 -11.28
N ASP A 45 2.56 -21.65 -10.30
CA ASP A 45 2.56 -23.12 -10.46
C ASP A 45 1.15 -23.66 -10.72
N VAL A 46 0.13 -23.15 -10.04
CA VAL A 46 -1.26 -23.56 -10.27
C VAL A 46 -1.69 -23.18 -11.69
N LEU A 47 -1.39 -21.94 -12.11
CA LEU A 47 -1.75 -21.45 -13.45
C LEU A 47 -1.01 -22.19 -14.57
N SER A 48 0.18 -22.71 -14.31
CA SER A 48 0.94 -23.50 -15.30
C SER A 48 0.19 -24.74 -15.81
N ARG A 49 -0.74 -25.29 -15.03
CA ARG A 49 -1.51 -26.50 -15.35
C ARG A 49 -2.64 -26.27 -16.36
N PHE A 50 -2.98 -25.01 -16.63
CA PHE A 50 -4.06 -24.60 -17.53
C PHE A 50 -3.55 -23.98 -18.84
N LYS A 51 -2.24 -24.11 -19.09
CA LYS A 51 -1.58 -23.63 -20.31
C LYS A 51 -1.60 -24.67 -21.42
#